data_AF-A0A7C5T768-F1
#
_entry.id   AF-A0A7C5T768-F1
#
_cell.length_a   1.000
_cell.length_b   1.000
_cell.length_c   1.000
_cell.angle_alpha   90.00
_cell.angle_beta   90.00
_cell.angle_gamma   90.00
#
_symmetry.space_group_name_H-M   'P 1'
#
loop_
_entity.id
_entity.type
_entity.pdbx_description
1 polymer ?
#
loop_
_entity_poly.entity_id
_entity_poly.type
_entity_poly.pdbx_seq_one_letter_code
_entity_poly.pdbx_strand_id
1 'polypeptide(L)'
;MRELPRHKIREALERGDYKSLSSLCLELLQASDWLDSWRKMEQIAEASGEYVLAKFLASAYVLAQEEIYSLLSTATRDFLARDVVVCLEKTAQVIADLSRRGGSGDTRAQPGV
;
A
#
# COMPACT_ATOMS: atom_id res chain seq x y z
N MET A 1 8.46 1.38 12.92
CA MET A 1 7.60 0.50 12.10
C MET A 1 6.20 1.11 12.16
N ARG A 2 5.63 1.59 11.05
CA ARG A 2 4.25 2.12 11.09
C ARG A 2 3.28 0.97 10.90
N GLU A 3 2.42 0.79 11.89
CA GLU A 3 1.31 -0.15 11.82
C GLU A 3 0.25 0.36 10.85
N LEU A 4 -0.43 -0.57 10.19
CA LEU A 4 -1.53 -0.25 9.29
C LEU A 4 -2.65 0.47 10.08
N PRO A 5 -3.14 1.64 9.63
CA PRO A 5 -4.18 2.38 10.35
C PRO A 5 -5.55 1.75 10.12
N ARG A 6 -5.77 0.55 10.69
CA ARG A 6 -6.99 -0.25 10.52
C ARG A 6 -8.28 0.50 10.85
N HIS A 7 -8.23 1.42 11.82
CA HIS A 7 -9.37 2.27 12.17
C HIS A 7 -9.77 3.20 11.01
N LYS A 8 -8.79 3.82 10.32
CA LYS A 8 -9.04 4.67 9.14
C LYS A 8 -9.62 3.88 7.98
N ILE A 9 -9.13 2.65 7.77
CA ILE A 9 -9.65 1.76 6.72
C ILE A 9 -11.13 1.47 6.98
N ARG A 10 -11.48 1.06 8.20
CA ARG A 10 -12.87 0.78 8.58
C ARG A 10 -13.75 2.03 8.40
N GLU A 11 -13.32 3.17 8.90
CA GLU A 11 -14.09 4.41 8.80
C GLU A 11 -14.33 4.84 7.35
N ALA A 12 -13.32 4.73 6.48
CA ALA A 12 -13.46 5.03 5.06
C ALA A 12 -14.45 4.09 4.37
N LEU A 13 -14.43 2.80 4.69
CA LEU A 13 -15.38 1.81 4.15
C LEU A 13 -16.82 2.06 4.63
N GLU A 14 -17.01 2.34 5.92
CA GLU A 14 -18.33 2.62 6.50
C GLU A 14 -18.99 3.87 5.90
N ARG A 15 -18.18 4.87 5.52
CA ARG A 15 -18.64 6.12 4.90
C ARG A 15 -18.73 6.04 3.37
N GLY A 16 -18.27 4.95 2.75
CA GLY A 16 -18.11 4.86 1.29
C GLY A 16 -17.08 5.86 0.73
N ASP A 17 -16.15 6.33 1.56
CA ASP A 17 -15.12 7.31 1.20
C ASP A 17 -13.88 6.61 0.63
N TYR A 18 -14.02 6.15 -0.61
CA TYR A 18 -12.96 5.41 -1.31
C TYR A 18 -11.77 6.28 -1.72
N LYS A 19 -11.96 7.60 -1.76
CA LYS A 19 -10.87 8.55 -2.02
C LYS A 19 -9.95 8.67 -0.80
N SER A 20 -10.52 8.77 0.40
CA SER A 20 -9.75 8.69 1.63
C SER A 20 -9.10 7.32 1.81
N LEU A 21 -9.81 6.23 1.49
CA LEU A 21 -9.25 4.88 1.50
C LEU A 21 -8.01 4.77 0.59
N SER A 22 -8.08 5.32 -0.61
CA SER A 22 -6.98 5.30 -1.58
C SER A 22 -5.78 6.13 -1.12
N SER A 23 -6.03 7.27 -0.47
CA SER A 23 -4.98 8.13 0.10
C SER A 23 -4.16 7.43 1.19
N LEU A 24 -4.72 6.42 1.87
CA LEU A 24 -3.96 5.62 2.83
C LEU A 24 -2.79 4.86 2.19
N CYS A 25 -2.84 4.56 0.88
CA CYS A 25 -1.71 3.95 0.18
C CYS A 25 -0.52 4.91 0.12
N LEU A 26 -0.77 6.20 -0.11
CA LEU A 26 0.26 7.24 -0.07
C LEU A 26 0.84 7.39 1.34
N GLU A 27 -0.02 7.40 2.37
CA GLU A 27 0.42 7.46 3.77
C GLU A 27 1.32 6.26 4.14
N LEU A 28 0.92 5.05 3.72
CA LEU A 28 1.65 3.81 4.00
C LEU A 28 3.03 3.80 3.32
N LEU A 29 3.09 4.23 2.05
CA LEU A 29 4.33 4.35 1.28
C LEU A 29 5.14 5.60 1.65
N GLN A 30 4.57 6.51 2.45
CA GLN A 30 5.13 7.84 2.74
C GLN A 30 5.40 8.63 1.45
N ALA A 31 4.54 8.48 0.45
CA ALA A 31 4.69 9.12 -0.86
C ALA A 31 4.09 10.52 -0.85
N SER A 32 4.73 11.47 -1.54
CA SER A 32 4.22 12.84 -1.70
C SER A 32 3.05 12.92 -2.69
N ASP A 33 3.05 12.02 -3.67
CA ASP A 33 2.13 11.99 -4.78
C ASP A 33 2.07 10.58 -5.39
N TRP A 34 1.21 10.42 -6.39
CA TRP A 34 1.01 9.14 -7.06
C TRP A 34 2.25 8.66 -7.82
N LEU A 35 3.03 9.54 -8.42
CA LEU A 35 4.24 9.15 -9.16
C LEU A 35 5.31 8.61 -8.20
N ASP A 36 5.50 9.27 -7.06
CA ASP A 36 6.38 8.77 -6.01
C ASP A 36 5.87 7.46 -5.41
N SER A 37 4.54 7.29 -5.28
CA SER A 37 3.96 6.04 -4.82
C SER A 37 4.26 4.86 -5.75
N TRP A 38 4.23 5.08 -7.07
CA TRP A 38 4.62 4.08 -8.06
C TRP A 38 6.09 3.72 -7.93
N ARG A 39 6.98 4.72 -7.84
CA ARG A 39 8.42 4.48 -7.65
C ARG A 39 8.70 3.62 -6.42
N LYS A 40 8.06 3.94 -5.29
CA LYS A 40 8.26 3.20 -4.03
C LYS A 40 7.66 1.80 -4.08
N MET A 41 6.51 1.65 -4.74
CA MET A 41 5.88 0.35 -4.91
C MET A 41 6.74 -0.57 -5.78
N GLU A 42 7.34 -0.06 -6.86
CA GLU A 42 8.27 -0.84 -7.70
C GLU A 42 9.46 -1.34 -6.88
N GLN A 43 10.07 -0.49 -6.04
CA GLN A 43 11.16 -0.91 -5.16
C GLN A 43 10.74 -2.02 -4.19
N ILE A 44 9.53 -1.93 -3.62
CA ILE A 44 8.98 -2.95 -2.73
C ILE A 44 8.71 -4.25 -3.49
N ALA A 45 8.11 -4.15 -4.68
CA ALA A 45 7.78 -5.30 -5.52
C ALA A 45 9.05 -6.04 -5.97
N GLU A 46 10.08 -5.32 -6.42
CA GLU A 46 11.38 -5.89 -6.80
C GLU A 46 12.06 -6.58 -5.60
N ALA A 47 12.08 -5.93 -4.43
CA ALA A 47 12.74 -6.48 -3.24
C ALA A 47 12.02 -7.71 -2.66
N SER A 48 10.70 -7.82 -2.87
CA SER A 48 9.87 -8.89 -2.29
C SER A 48 9.49 -10.00 -3.28
N GLY A 49 9.50 -9.71 -4.59
CA GLY A 49 8.92 -10.55 -5.64
C GLY A 49 7.39 -10.43 -5.77
N GLU A 50 6.74 -9.56 -5.00
CA GLU A 50 5.27 -9.44 -4.92
C GLU A 50 4.73 -8.39 -5.91
N TYR A 51 4.86 -8.65 -7.22
CA TYR A 51 4.44 -7.71 -8.28
C TYR A 51 2.93 -7.44 -8.33
N VAL A 52 2.11 -8.29 -7.70
CA VAL A 52 0.65 -8.06 -7.61
C VAL A 52 0.31 -6.77 -6.86
N LEU A 53 1.21 -6.27 -5.99
CA LEU A 53 1.02 -5.02 -5.27
C LEU A 53 0.89 -3.82 -6.21
N ALA A 54 1.58 -3.82 -7.35
CA ALA A 54 1.47 -2.78 -8.38
C ALA A 54 0.04 -2.73 -8.98
N LYS A 55 -0.60 -3.89 -9.19
CA LYS A 55 -1.99 -3.96 -9.66
C LYS A 55 -2.97 -3.38 -8.64
N PHE A 56 -2.76 -3.67 -7.35
CA PHE A 56 -3.62 -3.13 -6.30
C PHE A 56 -3.40 -1.62 -6.09
N LEU A 57 -2.17 -1.13 -6.26
CA LEU A 57 -1.89 0.31 -6.28
C LEU A 57 -2.61 1.01 -7.45
N ALA A 58 -2.68 0.38 -8.63
CA ALA A 58 -3.45 0.89 -9.76
C ALA A 58 -4.94 1.12 -9.40
N SER A 59 -5.51 0.21 -8.61
CA SER A 59 -6.90 0.32 -8.15
C SER A 59 -7.10 1.53 -7.22
N ALA A 60 -6.14 1.79 -6.33
CA ALA A 60 -6.13 2.98 -5.48
C ALA A 60 -5.98 4.26 -6.31
N TYR A 61 -5.09 4.25 -7.30
CA TYR A 61 -4.92 5.38 -8.22
C TYR A 61 -6.22 5.71 -8.95
N VAL A 62 -6.89 4.70 -9.51
CA VAL A 62 -8.18 4.85 -10.21
C VAL A 62 -9.24 5.48 -9.30
N LEU A 63 -9.37 5.00 -8.07
CA LEU A 63 -10.35 5.52 -7.11
C LEU A 63 -10.03 6.94 -6.61
N ALA A 64 -8.77 7.38 -6.73
CA ALA A 64 -8.36 8.72 -6.36
C ALA A 64 -8.55 9.76 -7.50
N GLN A 65 -8.62 9.33 -8.76
CA GLN A 65 -8.84 10.21 -9.90
C GLN A 65 -10.32 10.52 -10.07
N GLU A 66 -10.73 11.76 -9.85
CA GLU A 66 -12.13 12.20 -9.91
C GLU A 66 -12.78 11.93 -11.29
N GLU A 67 -12.03 12.17 -12.35
CA GLU A 67 -12.46 11.96 -13.73
C GLU A 67 -12.82 10.50 -14.00
N ILE A 68 -12.04 9.56 -13.44
CA ILE A 68 -12.33 8.13 -13.58
C ILE A 68 -13.42 7.72 -12.60
N TYR A 69 -13.29 8.12 -11.33
CA TYR A 69 -14.21 7.78 -10.25
C TYR A 69 -15.65 8.09 -10.61
N SER A 70 -15.92 9.28 -11.14
CA SER A 70 -17.27 9.74 -11.52
C SER A 70 -17.92 8.90 -12.63
N LEU A 71 -17.13 8.26 -13.51
CA LEU A 71 -17.62 7.38 -14.58
C LEU A 71 -17.96 5.96 -14.09
N LEU A 72 -17.36 5.53 -12.98
CA LEU A 72 -17.53 4.17 -12.48
C LEU A 72 -18.90 3.97 -11.82
N SER A 73 -19.47 2.79 -12.03
CA SER A 73 -20.63 2.35 -11.25
C SER A 73 -20.25 2.14 -9.78
N THR A 74 -21.23 2.23 -8.88
CA THR A 74 -21.04 1.91 -7.46
C THR A 74 -20.42 0.51 -7.27
N ALA A 75 -20.93 -0.49 -8.00
CA ALA A 75 -20.42 -1.86 -7.93
C ALA A 75 -18.93 -1.96 -8.32
N THR A 76 -18.51 -1.20 -9.35
CA THR A 76 -17.10 -1.15 -9.76
C THR A 76 -16.24 -0.45 -8.71
N ARG A 77 -16.73 0.64 -8.12
CA ARG A 77 -16.03 1.35 -7.05
C ARG A 77 -15.83 0.45 -5.81
N ASP A 78 -16.88 -0.27 -5.41
CA ASP A 78 -16.82 -1.22 -4.28
C ASP A 78 -15.83 -2.36 -4.55
N PHE A 79 -15.80 -2.86 -5.79
CA PHE A 79 -14.83 -3.88 -6.20
C PHE A 79 -13.39 -3.37 -6.07
N LEU A 80 -13.10 -2.18 -6.61
CA LEU A 80 -11.77 -1.58 -6.50
C LEU A 80 -11.41 -1.25 -5.05
N ALA A 81 -12.37 -0.84 -4.21
CA ALA A 81 -12.11 -0.53 -2.81
C ALA A 81 -11.62 -1.78 -2.05
N ARG A 82 -12.12 -2.97 -2.38
CA ARG A 82 -11.62 -4.24 -1.84
C ARG A 82 -10.17 -4.49 -2.25
N ASP A 83 -9.84 -4.24 -3.51
CA ASP A 83 -8.46 -4.31 -4.02
C ASP A 83 -7.54 -3.33 -3.28
N VAL A 84 -8.01 -2.13 -2.94
CA VAL A 84 -7.26 -1.16 -2.14
C VAL A 84 -7.00 -1.66 -0.71
N VAL A 85 -7.98 -2.29 -0.07
CA VAL A 85 -7.78 -2.89 1.26
C VAL A 85 -6.69 -3.96 1.20
N VAL A 86 -6.71 -4.83 0.18
CA VAL A 86 -5.67 -5.83 -0.03
C VAL A 86 -4.31 -5.16 -0.27
N CYS A 87 -4.26 -4.07 -1.06
CA CYS A 87 -3.05 -3.28 -1.26
C CYS A 87 -2.44 -2.86 0.08
N LEU A 88 -3.25 -2.25 0.94
CA LEU A 88 -2.83 -1.71 2.23
C LEU A 88 -2.31 -2.81 3.15
N GLU A 89 -3.07 -3.90 3.30
CA GLU A 89 -2.70 -5.00 4.19
C GLU A 89 -1.43 -5.71 3.73
N LYS A 90 -1.36 -6.07 2.44
CA LYS A 90 -0.21 -6.79 1.91
C LYS A 90 1.04 -5.93 1.83
N THR A 91 0.92 -4.66 1.43
CA THR A 91 2.06 -3.74 1.41
C THR A 91 2.63 -3.54 2.81
N ALA A 92 1.77 -3.37 3.83
CA ALA A 92 2.22 -3.24 5.21
C ALA A 92 2.93 -4.51 5.70
N GLN A 93 2.39 -5.69 5.37
CA GLN A 93 3.04 -6.97 5.68
C GLN A 93 4.43 -7.07 5.02
N VAL A 94 4.52 -6.81 3.71
CA VAL A 94 5.77 -6.92 2.95
C VAL A 94 6.82 -5.94 3.46
N ILE A 95 6.46 -4.69 3.74
CA ILE A 95 7.38 -3.71 4.33
C ILE A 95 7.93 -4.21 5.67
N ALA A 96 7.08 -4.79 6.53
CA ALA A 96 7.52 -5.36 7.80
C ALA A 96 8.47 -6.56 7.60
N ASP A 97 8.17 -7.44 6.63
CA ASP A 97 9.00 -8.59 6.30
C ASP A 97 10.38 -8.18 5.77
N LEU A 98 10.43 -7.23 4.84
CA LEU A 98 11.67 -6.67 4.30
C LEU A 98 12.49 -5.98 5.40
N SER A 99 11.84 -5.22 6.28
CA SER A 99 12.51 -4.57 7.43
C SER A 99 13.15 -5.59 8.37
N ARG A 100 12.47 -6.72 8.64
CA ARG A 100 13.02 -7.81 9.46
C ARG A 100 14.22 -8.49 8.80
N ARG A 101 14.18 -8.70 7.49
CA ARG A 101 15.30 -9.27 6.73
C ARG A 101 16.52 -8.34 6.69
N GLY A 102 16.30 -7.03 6.54
CA GLY A 102 17.36 -6.01 6.56
C GLY A 102 17.97 -5.78 7.95
N GLY A 103 17.18 -5.90 9.03
CA GLY A 103 17.67 -5.75 10.40
C GLY A 103 18.39 -6.98 10.99
N SER A 104 18.28 -8.15 10.35
CA SER A 104 18.92 -9.38 10.80
C SER A 104 20.38 -9.53 10.34
N GLY A 105 20.98 -8.47 9.77
CA GLY A 105 22.31 -8.48 9.15
C GLY A 105 23.47 -7.94 10.00
N ASP A 106 23.24 -7.47 11.23
CA ASP A 106 24.27 -6.76 12.02
C ASP A 106 24.62 -7.44 13.35
N THR A 107 24.88 -8.75 13.31
CA THR A 107 25.50 -9.51 14.41
C THR A 107 26.49 -10.53 13.87
N ARG A 108 27.45 -10.06 13.06
CA ARG A 108 28.77 -10.71 12.99
C ARG A 108 29.75 -9.88 13.79
N ALA A 109 29.58 -9.92 15.11
CA ALA A 109 30.73 -9.82 16.00
C ALA A 109 31.68 -10.97 15.62
N GLN A 110 32.78 -10.64 14.96
CA GLN A 110 33.88 -11.59 14.79
C GLN A 110 34.36 -12.00 16.20
N PRO A 111 34.46 -13.30 16.49
CA PRO A 111 35.19 -13.76 17.67
C PRO A 111 36.68 -13.50 17.41
N GLY A 112 37.35 -12.96 18.42
CA GLY A 112 38.77 -12.63 18.33
C GLY A 112 39.66 -13.83 18.04
N VAL A 113 40.72 -13.57 17.27
CA VAL A 113 42.13 -13.92 17.56
C VAL A 113 42.99 -12.85 16.88
#